data_AF-A0A2V7HSA1-F1
#
_entry.id   AF-A0A2V7HSA1-F1
#
_cell.length_a   1.000
_cell.length_b   1.000
_cell.length_c   1.000
_cell.angle_alpha   90.00
_cell.angle_beta   90.00
_cell.angle_gamma   90.00
#
_symmetry.space_group_name_H-M   'P 1'
#
loop_
_entity.id
_entity.type
_entity.pdbx_description
1 polymer ?
#
loop_
_entity_poly.entity_id
_entity_poly.type
_entity_poly.pdbx_seq_one_letter_code
_entity_poly.pdbx_strand_id
1 'polypeptide(L)'
;MVRGRHSRQEVSAAFEKLGGGFLFTEGPLWHPTGKFLLWSDMPGDHMRRWSVKDGVTTFRKPCNMSNGLTYDRQGRLLACEHATSQVTRTETDGRIVPIATHYQGKQLNSPNDIVCRSDGGIYFSDPPYGRAKFYGVERKQELAFQGVFRVGPDAKTPELLVDDFDRPNGLCFSLDERRLFINDTARKHIRVFDVTPKGTLTSGRVWAETKGDKPGAPDGMKLDSAGNVYCCGPGGIHVFDPDARLLEVIDTPEHTANFAWGDDDYRSLFVTASTSLYRIRRPIPGLPVF
;
A
#
# COMPACT_ATOMS: atom_id res chain seq x y z
N MET A 1 -29.46 -34.07 25.17
CA MET A 1 -30.14 -33.61 23.95
C MET A 1 -29.31 -32.47 23.37
N VAL A 2 -28.72 -32.73 22.19
CA VAL A 2 -28.01 -31.87 21.22
C VAL A 2 -27.32 -30.58 21.71
N ARG A 3 -25.99 -30.64 21.81
CA ARG A 3 -25.10 -29.48 21.70
C ARG A 3 -25.07 -29.01 20.24
N GLY A 4 -25.44 -27.76 20.00
CA GLY A 4 -25.34 -27.13 18.69
C GLY A 4 -23.88 -27.03 18.23
N ARG A 5 -23.55 -27.72 17.14
CA ARG A 5 -22.32 -27.49 16.37
C ARG A 5 -22.50 -26.19 15.60
N HIS A 6 -21.82 -25.13 16.03
CA HIS A 6 -21.51 -24.04 15.11
C HIS A 6 -20.49 -24.58 14.08
N SER A 7 -20.95 -24.78 12.86
CA SER A 7 -20.08 -25.06 11.72
C SER A 7 -19.14 -23.88 11.53
N ARG A 8 -17.86 -24.04 11.88
CA ARG A 8 -16.79 -23.19 11.34
C ARG A 8 -16.84 -23.41 9.83
N GLN A 9 -17.26 -22.40 9.08
CA GLN A 9 -17.02 -22.38 7.63
C GLN A 9 -15.51 -22.54 7.44
N GLU A 10 -15.10 -23.59 6.73
CA GLU A 10 -13.73 -23.75 6.29
C GLU A 10 -13.38 -22.57 5.38
N VAL A 11 -12.56 -21.68 5.91
CA VAL A 11 -11.91 -20.63 5.11
C VAL A 11 -11.00 -21.38 4.14
N SER A 12 -11.27 -21.30 2.83
CA SER A 12 -10.37 -21.85 1.82
C SER A 12 -8.96 -21.32 2.07
N ALA A 13 -8.02 -22.23 2.36
CA ALA A 13 -6.63 -21.91 2.68
C ALA A 13 -5.76 -21.72 1.43
N ALA A 14 -6.31 -21.90 0.23
CA ALA A 14 -5.57 -21.81 -1.03
C ALA A 14 -5.76 -20.44 -1.70
N PHE A 15 -4.69 -19.96 -2.32
CA PHE A 15 -4.74 -18.79 -3.21
C PHE A 15 -5.52 -19.11 -4.49
N GLU A 16 -6.48 -18.25 -4.82
CA GLU A 16 -7.14 -18.20 -6.12
C GLU A 16 -6.38 -17.22 -7.02
N LYS A 17 -5.95 -17.66 -8.20
CA LYS A 17 -5.34 -16.78 -9.20
C LYS A 17 -6.42 -16.11 -10.03
N LEU A 18 -6.51 -14.78 -9.93
CA LEU A 18 -7.53 -13.97 -10.63
C LEU A 18 -7.05 -13.44 -11.99
N GLY A 19 -5.74 -13.35 -12.18
CA GLY A 19 -5.12 -12.93 -13.43
C GLY A 19 -3.60 -13.04 -13.39
N GLY A 20 -2.96 -13.02 -14.56
CA GLY A 20 -1.52 -13.04 -14.70
C GLY A 20 -1.04 -12.54 -16.07
N GLY A 21 0.27 -12.58 -16.29
CA GLY A 21 0.90 -12.00 -17.48
C GLY A 21 1.16 -10.49 -17.37
N PHE A 22 1.18 -9.98 -16.14
CA PHE A 22 1.58 -8.60 -15.82
C PHE A 22 3.11 -8.51 -15.70
N LEU A 23 3.64 -7.29 -15.73
CA LEU A 23 5.09 -7.07 -15.61
C LEU A 23 5.53 -6.97 -14.15
N PHE A 24 4.85 -6.13 -13.37
CA PHE A 24 5.04 -6.03 -11.91
C PHE A 24 3.82 -5.36 -11.29
N THR A 25 3.05 -6.13 -10.52
CA THR A 25 1.78 -5.67 -9.91
C THR A 25 2.01 -5.02 -8.55
N GLU A 26 1.36 -3.88 -8.31
CA GLU A 26 1.51 -3.04 -7.13
C GLU A 26 0.22 -2.31 -6.75
N GLY A 27 0.19 -1.70 -5.57
CA GLY A 27 -0.83 -0.75 -5.13
C GLY A 27 -2.29 -1.19 -5.29
N PRO A 28 -2.69 -2.39 -4.86
CA PRO A 28 -4.09 -2.81 -4.94
C PRO A 28 -4.98 -1.96 -4.03
N LEU A 29 -6.18 -1.65 -4.49
CA LEU A 29 -7.13 -0.78 -3.82
C LEU A 29 -8.57 -1.23 -4.13
N TRP A 30 -9.31 -1.63 -3.10
CA TRP A 30 -10.71 -2.03 -3.23
C TRP A 30 -11.65 -0.84 -3.19
N HIS A 31 -12.57 -0.75 -4.15
CA HIS A 31 -13.65 0.23 -4.15
C HIS A 31 -14.87 -0.33 -3.40
N PRO A 32 -15.23 0.21 -2.21
CA PRO A 32 -16.19 -0.41 -1.30
C PRO A 32 -17.63 -0.44 -1.85
N THR A 33 -18.06 0.58 -2.60
CA THR A 33 -19.40 0.65 -3.20
C THR A 33 -19.45 0.15 -4.64
N GLY A 34 -18.42 0.45 -5.46
CA GLY A 34 -18.30 -0.01 -6.84
C GLY A 34 -18.00 -1.51 -6.99
N LYS A 35 -17.56 -2.19 -5.92
CA LYS A 35 -17.27 -3.64 -5.88
C LYS A 35 -16.25 -4.08 -6.93
N PHE A 36 -15.17 -3.32 -7.06
CA PHE A 36 -14.04 -3.67 -7.92
C PHE A 36 -12.71 -3.35 -7.24
N LEU A 37 -11.68 -4.07 -7.63
CA LEU A 37 -10.29 -3.80 -7.25
C LEU A 37 -9.62 -2.98 -8.35
N LEU A 38 -8.84 -1.97 -7.98
CA LEU A 38 -7.82 -1.34 -8.83
C LEU A 38 -6.44 -1.81 -8.41
N TRP A 39 -5.48 -1.86 -9.33
CA TRP A 39 -4.06 -2.02 -9.00
C TRP A 39 -3.21 -1.50 -10.16
N SER A 40 -1.92 -1.31 -9.90
CA SER A 40 -0.95 -0.87 -10.89
C SER A 40 -0.18 -2.05 -11.46
N ASP A 41 -0.16 -2.23 -12.79
CA ASP A 41 0.84 -3.02 -13.52
C ASP A 41 1.93 -2.04 -13.97
N MET A 42 2.77 -1.66 -13.00
CA MET A 42 3.51 -0.39 -13.00
C MET A 42 4.50 -0.27 -14.17
N PRO A 43 5.35 -1.28 -14.50
CA PRO A 43 6.24 -1.20 -15.65
C PRO A 43 5.48 -1.12 -16.99
N GLY A 44 4.22 -1.60 -17.02
CA GLY A 44 3.36 -1.58 -18.20
C GLY A 44 2.62 -0.26 -18.42
N ASP A 45 2.82 0.72 -17.52
CA ASP A 45 2.11 2.00 -17.49
C ASP A 45 0.59 1.83 -17.54
N HIS A 46 0.10 0.91 -16.73
CA HIS A 46 -1.26 0.41 -16.83
C HIS A 46 -1.90 0.21 -15.46
N MET A 47 -2.92 1.01 -15.16
CA MET A 47 -3.80 0.78 -14.01
C MET A 47 -4.91 -0.17 -14.43
N ARG A 48 -4.98 -1.32 -13.77
CA ARG A 48 -5.90 -2.40 -14.04
C ARG A 48 -7.12 -2.33 -13.12
N ARG A 49 -8.17 -3.04 -13.51
CA ARG A 49 -9.40 -3.23 -12.73
C ARG A 49 -9.78 -4.70 -12.71
N TRP A 50 -10.35 -5.16 -11.62
CA TRP A 50 -10.93 -6.49 -11.50
C TRP A 50 -12.28 -6.40 -10.82
N SER A 51 -13.29 -7.04 -11.39
CA SER A 51 -14.59 -7.27 -10.76
C SER A 51 -14.99 -8.72 -10.98
N VAL A 52 -15.86 -9.25 -10.12
CA VAL A 52 -16.42 -10.61 -10.30
C VAL A 52 -17.11 -10.75 -11.65
N LYS A 53 -17.75 -9.68 -12.12
CA LYS A 53 -18.52 -9.67 -13.37
C LYS A 53 -17.62 -9.65 -14.62
N ASP A 54 -16.62 -8.78 -14.63
CA ASP A 54 -15.87 -8.43 -15.84
C ASP A 54 -14.49 -9.09 -15.89
N GLY A 55 -14.04 -9.72 -14.81
CA GLY A 55 -12.67 -10.19 -14.68
C GLY A 55 -11.67 -9.03 -14.75
N VAL A 56 -10.47 -9.30 -15.27
CA VAL A 56 -9.41 -8.29 -15.42
C VAL A 56 -9.67 -7.40 -16.64
N THR A 57 -9.71 -6.09 -16.43
CA THR A 57 -9.90 -5.06 -17.45
C THR A 57 -8.93 -3.89 -17.25
N THR A 58 -8.90 -2.96 -18.20
CA THR A 58 -8.17 -1.70 -18.11
C THR A 58 -9.00 -0.66 -17.36
N PHE A 59 -8.43 -0.01 -16.35
CA PHE A 59 -9.02 1.20 -15.76
C PHE A 59 -8.46 2.46 -16.42
N ARG A 60 -7.13 2.56 -16.51
CA ARG A 60 -6.44 3.73 -17.06
C ARG A 60 -5.11 3.34 -17.71
N LYS A 61 -4.87 3.85 -18.92
CA LYS A 61 -3.59 3.75 -19.64
C LYS A 61 -3.46 4.94 -20.61
N PRO A 62 -2.38 5.73 -20.58
CA PRO A 62 -1.26 5.68 -19.62
C PRO A 62 -1.68 6.07 -18.20
N CYS A 63 -0.93 5.63 -17.19
CA CYS A 63 -1.12 6.01 -15.77
C CYS A 63 0.15 6.59 -15.13
N ASN A 64 1.13 7.00 -15.94
CA ASN A 64 2.44 7.50 -15.54
C ASN A 64 3.21 6.55 -14.62
N MET A 65 3.11 5.25 -14.88
CA MET A 65 3.68 4.19 -14.04
C MET A 65 3.24 4.38 -12.59
N SER A 66 1.92 4.47 -12.38
CA SER A 66 1.35 4.55 -11.03
C SER A 66 1.84 3.38 -10.18
N ASN A 67 2.01 3.60 -8.89
CA ASN A 67 2.39 2.58 -7.92
C ASN A 67 1.27 2.45 -6.86
N GLY A 68 1.51 2.88 -5.62
CA GLY A 68 0.56 2.88 -4.52
C GLY A 68 -0.68 3.72 -4.82
N LEU A 69 -1.84 3.19 -4.42
CA LEU A 69 -3.16 3.79 -4.61
C LEU A 69 -3.90 3.85 -3.27
N THR A 70 -4.63 4.93 -3.05
CA THR A 70 -5.63 5.02 -1.97
C THR A 70 -6.79 5.92 -2.42
N TYR A 71 -7.85 5.99 -1.63
CA TYR A 71 -8.84 7.05 -1.75
C TYR A 71 -8.61 8.14 -0.72
N ASP A 72 -9.00 9.37 -1.06
CA ASP A 72 -9.20 10.40 -0.05
C ASP A 72 -10.58 10.26 0.63
N ARG A 73 -10.86 11.13 1.59
CA ARG A 73 -12.13 11.12 2.35
C ARG A 73 -13.37 11.52 1.55
N GLN A 74 -13.20 11.90 0.29
CA GLN A 74 -14.29 12.18 -0.64
C GLN A 74 -14.45 11.04 -1.67
N GLY A 75 -13.70 9.94 -1.54
CA GLY A 75 -13.70 8.83 -2.48
C GLY A 75 -12.97 9.11 -3.79
N ARG A 76 -12.16 10.18 -3.85
CA ARG A 76 -11.34 10.50 -5.03
C ARG A 76 -10.07 9.65 -5.00
N LEU A 77 -9.70 9.11 -6.16
CA LEU A 77 -8.51 8.25 -6.30
C LEU A 77 -7.24 9.09 -6.15
N LEU A 78 -6.38 8.69 -5.21
CA LEU A 78 -5.02 9.18 -5.05
C LEU A 78 -4.04 8.14 -5.60
N ALA A 79 -3.02 8.59 -6.32
CA ALA A 79 -2.00 7.72 -6.90
C ALA A 79 -0.61 8.30 -6.72
N CYS A 80 0.33 7.44 -6.35
CA CYS A 80 1.76 7.67 -6.46
C CYS A 80 2.21 7.40 -7.90
N GLU A 81 2.93 8.31 -8.55
CA GLU A 81 3.38 8.17 -9.94
C GLU A 81 4.91 8.15 -10.03
N HIS A 82 5.47 7.02 -10.47
CA HIS A 82 6.93 6.87 -10.61
C HIS A 82 7.49 7.64 -11.79
N ALA A 83 6.78 7.72 -12.92
CA ALA A 83 7.31 8.38 -14.12
C ALA A 83 7.42 9.91 -13.96
N THR A 84 6.51 10.51 -13.18
CA THR A 84 6.40 11.96 -13.04
C THR A 84 6.96 12.50 -11.72
N SER A 85 7.27 11.63 -10.74
CA SER A 85 7.63 12.00 -9.35
C SER A 85 6.53 12.79 -8.63
N GLN A 86 5.29 12.32 -8.70
CA GLN A 86 4.15 13.08 -8.17
C GLN A 86 3.20 12.19 -7.39
N VAL A 87 2.50 12.81 -6.45
CA VAL A 87 1.22 12.29 -5.99
C VAL A 87 0.13 13.04 -6.75
N THR A 88 -0.79 12.29 -7.36
CA THR A 88 -1.93 12.85 -8.09
C THR A 88 -3.25 12.46 -7.46
N ARG A 89 -4.27 13.26 -7.76
CA ARG A 89 -5.67 13.03 -7.39
C ARG A 89 -6.53 13.05 -8.64
N THR A 90 -7.42 12.08 -8.76
CA THR A 90 -8.45 12.06 -9.81
C THR A 90 -9.71 12.72 -9.28
N GLU A 91 -10.03 13.90 -9.80
CA GLU A 91 -11.23 14.65 -9.45
C GLU A 91 -12.49 13.95 -9.98
N THR A 92 -13.65 14.35 -9.47
CA THR A 92 -14.95 13.72 -9.80
C THR A 92 -15.34 13.88 -11.27
N ASP A 93 -14.81 14.90 -11.96
CA ASP A 93 -14.95 15.12 -13.40
C ASP A 93 -13.97 14.30 -14.25
N GLY A 94 -13.13 13.48 -13.62
CA GLY A 94 -12.11 12.64 -14.25
C GLY A 94 -10.76 13.34 -14.45
N ARG A 95 -10.63 14.64 -14.16
CA ARG A 95 -9.37 15.36 -14.28
C ARG A 95 -8.35 14.84 -13.27
N ILE A 96 -7.11 14.65 -13.71
CA ILE A 96 -6.01 14.23 -12.85
C ILE A 96 -5.20 15.48 -12.48
N VAL A 97 -5.01 15.71 -11.19
CA VAL A 97 -4.31 16.89 -10.67
C VAL A 97 -3.13 16.50 -9.78
N PRO A 98 -1.97 17.14 -9.93
CA PRO A 98 -0.89 16.95 -8.98
C PRO A 98 -1.20 17.63 -7.65
N ILE A 99 -0.96 16.91 -6.57
CA ILE A 99 -1.11 17.40 -5.19
C ILE A 99 0.23 17.41 -4.43
N ALA A 100 1.25 16.70 -4.89
CA ALA A 100 2.61 16.86 -4.39
C ALA A 100 3.61 16.57 -5.52
N THR A 101 4.59 17.45 -5.71
CA THR A 101 5.58 17.33 -6.80
C THR A 101 7.01 17.69 -6.39
N HIS A 102 7.17 18.72 -5.54
CA HIS A 102 8.48 19.23 -5.12
C HIS A 102 8.49 19.52 -3.63
N TYR A 103 9.65 19.35 -3.01
CA TYR A 103 9.96 19.79 -1.65
C TYR A 103 11.16 20.74 -1.71
N GLN A 104 11.00 21.95 -1.17
CA GLN A 104 12.05 22.99 -1.18
C GLN A 104 12.68 23.24 -2.57
N GLY A 105 11.83 23.26 -3.61
CA GLY A 105 12.26 23.48 -5.00
C GLY A 105 12.90 22.29 -5.69
N LYS A 106 13.05 21.15 -5.00
CA LYS A 106 13.59 19.90 -5.55
C LYS A 106 12.48 18.91 -5.83
N GLN A 107 12.55 18.20 -6.95
CA GLN A 107 11.58 17.16 -7.30
C GLN A 107 11.60 16.03 -6.25
N LEU A 108 10.41 15.54 -5.88
CA LEU A 108 10.27 14.31 -5.08
C LEU A 108 11.00 13.13 -5.75
N ASN A 109 11.49 12.16 -5.00
CA ASN A 109 12.23 11.03 -5.55
C ASN A 109 11.36 10.22 -6.54
N SER A 110 10.38 9.51 -6.02
CA SER A 110 9.34 8.77 -6.71
C SER A 110 8.39 8.26 -5.63
N PRO A 111 7.30 8.98 -5.34
CA PRO A 111 6.32 8.55 -4.36
C PRO A 111 5.91 7.09 -4.62
N ASN A 112 5.85 6.25 -3.59
CA ASN A 112 5.77 4.80 -3.75
C ASN A 112 4.49 4.20 -3.19
N ASP A 113 4.24 4.34 -1.89
CA ASP A 113 2.99 3.93 -1.24
C ASP A 113 2.32 5.11 -0.51
N ILE A 114 1.01 5.03 -0.29
CA ILE A 114 0.17 6.15 0.13
C ILE A 114 -1.00 5.73 1.01
N VAL A 115 -1.29 6.52 2.04
CA VAL A 115 -2.46 6.35 2.91
C VAL A 115 -3.11 7.70 3.22
N CYS A 116 -4.43 7.73 3.29
CA CYS A 116 -5.19 8.90 3.73
C CYS A 116 -5.67 8.68 5.17
N ARG A 117 -5.44 9.67 6.04
CA ARG A 117 -5.89 9.69 7.43
C ARG A 117 -7.32 10.25 7.53
N SER A 118 -8.04 9.93 8.60
CA SER A 118 -9.44 10.36 8.82
C SER A 118 -9.61 11.89 8.85
N ASP A 119 -8.57 12.64 9.21
CA ASP A 119 -8.53 14.11 9.15
C ASP A 119 -8.31 14.67 7.73
N GLY A 120 -8.20 13.80 6.72
CA GLY A 120 -7.93 14.18 5.33
C GLY A 120 -6.46 14.39 5.00
N GLY A 121 -5.54 14.23 5.96
CA GLY A 121 -4.11 14.24 5.71
C GLY A 121 -3.67 13.05 4.85
N ILE A 122 -2.87 13.31 3.82
CA ILE A 122 -2.39 12.29 2.89
C ILE A 122 -0.90 12.07 3.17
N TYR A 123 -0.52 10.84 3.48
CA TYR A 123 0.84 10.45 3.85
C TYR A 123 1.39 9.51 2.79
N PHE A 124 2.63 9.69 2.39
CA PHE A 124 3.26 8.85 1.37
C PHE A 124 4.76 8.71 1.58
N SER A 125 5.30 7.56 1.17
CA SER A 125 6.73 7.30 1.13
C SER A 125 7.35 7.78 -0.19
N ASP A 126 8.59 8.25 -0.15
CA ASP A 126 9.32 8.78 -1.31
C ASP A 126 10.71 8.14 -1.48
N PRO A 127 10.80 6.82 -1.71
CA PRO A 127 12.05 6.14 -2.10
C PRO A 127 12.42 6.47 -3.56
N PRO A 128 13.62 6.08 -4.06
CA PRO A 128 14.06 6.41 -5.41
C PRO A 128 13.82 5.29 -6.44
N TYR A 129 12.95 4.31 -6.15
CA TYR A 129 12.73 3.16 -7.05
C TYR A 129 12.31 3.59 -8.46
N GLY A 130 11.40 4.56 -8.57
CA GLY A 130 10.93 5.11 -9.85
C GLY A 130 11.96 5.93 -10.63
N ARG A 131 13.19 6.05 -10.12
CA ARG A 131 14.35 6.61 -10.83
C ARG A 131 15.25 5.56 -11.46
N ALA A 132 14.93 4.27 -11.29
CA ALA A 132 15.62 3.16 -11.96
C ALA A 132 14.83 2.70 -13.19
N LYS A 133 15.55 2.20 -14.20
CA LYS A 133 14.94 1.50 -15.35
C LYS A 133 14.07 0.34 -14.85
N PHE A 134 13.04 0.00 -15.62
CA PHE A 134 11.98 -0.98 -15.28
C PHE A 134 10.97 -0.47 -14.25
N TYR A 135 11.41 0.11 -13.13
CA TYR A 135 10.49 0.61 -12.09
C TYR A 135 10.01 2.05 -12.34
N GLY A 136 10.66 2.79 -13.23
CA GLY A 136 10.27 4.13 -13.62
C GLY A 136 11.11 4.68 -14.77
N VAL A 137 11.33 6.00 -14.77
CA VAL A 137 12.15 6.70 -15.76
C VAL A 137 13.53 6.96 -15.17
N GLU A 138 14.59 6.52 -15.84
CA GLU A 138 15.96 6.72 -15.35
C GLU A 138 16.32 8.21 -15.28
N ARG A 139 16.62 8.71 -14.08
CA ARG A 139 17.00 10.12 -13.83
C ARG A 139 17.70 10.28 -12.48
N LYS A 140 18.56 11.29 -12.34
CA LYS A 140 19.27 11.55 -11.08
C LYS A 140 18.31 11.96 -9.97
N GLN A 141 18.57 11.55 -8.73
CA GLN A 141 17.87 12.03 -7.55
C GLN A 141 18.20 13.51 -7.27
N GLU A 142 17.23 14.33 -6.86
CA GLU A 142 17.46 15.74 -6.49
C GLU A 142 17.53 15.95 -4.96
N LEU A 143 16.64 15.30 -4.22
CA LEU A 143 16.70 15.24 -2.76
C LEU A 143 17.95 14.45 -2.34
N ALA A 144 18.50 14.75 -1.16
CA ALA A 144 19.67 14.05 -0.64
C ALA A 144 19.31 12.82 0.22
N PHE A 145 18.01 12.56 0.41
CA PHE A 145 17.46 11.59 1.35
C PHE A 145 16.23 10.88 0.76
N GLN A 146 15.75 9.86 1.46
CA GLN A 146 14.47 9.20 1.19
C GLN A 146 13.51 9.49 2.34
N GLY A 147 12.43 10.22 2.03
CA GLY A 147 11.54 10.78 3.05
C GLY A 147 10.19 10.09 3.13
N VAL A 148 9.48 10.37 4.22
CA VAL A 148 8.03 10.24 4.28
C VAL A 148 7.46 11.64 4.41
N PHE A 149 6.45 11.91 3.60
CA PHE A 149 5.84 13.22 3.49
C PHE A 149 4.36 13.16 3.85
N ARG A 150 3.83 14.33 4.18
CA ARG A 150 2.40 14.58 4.31
C ARG A 150 1.97 15.73 3.43
N VAL A 151 0.79 15.66 2.86
CA VAL A 151 0.14 16.79 2.22
C VAL A 151 -1.31 16.91 2.70
N GLY A 152 -1.76 18.15 2.92
CA GLY A 152 -3.16 18.41 3.21
C GLY A 152 -4.04 18.22 1.96
N PRO A 153 -5.37 18.14 2.12
CA PRO A 153 -6.28 17.90 1.00
C PRO A 153 -6.20 19.00 -0.09
N ASP A 154 -5.89 20.24 0.30
CA ASP A 154 -5.81 21.39 -0.61
C ASP A 154 -4.38 21.93 -0.82
N ALA A 155 -3.39 21.34 -0.14
CA ALA A 155 -2.01 21.77 -0.24
C ALA A 155 -1.33 21.15 -1.47
N LYS A 156 -0.45 21.91 -2.13
CA LYS A 156 0.43 21.42 -3.20
C LYS A 156 1.87 21.20 -2.76
N THR A 157 2.20 21.69 -1.58
CA THR A 157 3.54 21.59 -1.00
C THR A 157 3.50 20.53 0.10
N PRO A 158 4.23 19.42 -0.07
CA PRO A 158 4.34 18.41 0.97
C PRO A 158 5.18 18.91 2.15
N GLU A 159 4.77 18.53 3.35
CA GLU A 159 5.52 18.64 4.59
C GLU A 159 6.38 17.38 4.77
N LEU A 160 7.68 17.55 5.04
CA LEU A 160 8.57 16.44 5.37
C LEU A 160 8.31 16.00 6.82
N LEU A 161 8.07 14.70 7.02
CA LEU A 161 7.83 14.14 8.35
C LEU A 161 9.08 13.48 8.95
N VAL A 162 9.86 12.80 8.10
CA VAL A 162 11.05 12.02 8.49
C VAL A 162 11.88 11.71 7.24
N ASP A 163 13.21 11.76 7.36
CA ASP A 163 14.18 11.65 6.25
C ASP A 163 15.33 10.66 6.48
N ASP A 164 15.30 9.91 7.58
CA ASP A 164 16.37 8.99 8.00
C ASP A 164 16.14 7.52 7.55
N PHE A 165 15.24 7.28 6.60
CA PHE A 165 15.02 5.97 5.98
C PHE A 165 16.04 5.66 4.88
N ASP A 166 16.32 4.38 4.63
CA ASP A 166 17.09 3.98 3.44
C ASP A 166 16.16 3.75 2.24
N ARG A 167 15.11 2.95 2.42
CA ARG A 167 14.05 2.74 1.42
C ARG A 167 12.66 2.68 2.08
N PRO A 168 12.08 3.83 2.46
CA PRO A 168 10.73 3.86 3.02
C PRO A 168 9.76 3.33 1.96
N ASN A 169 8.85 2.44 2.35
CA ASN A 169 7.94 1.81 1.40
C ASN A 169 6.50 1.81 1.92
N GLY A 170 5.94 0.67 2.32
CA GLY A 170 4.58 0.61 2.83
C GLY A 170 4.40 1.40 4.14
N LEU A 171 3.19 1.94 4.31
CA LEU A 171 2.78 2.65 5.52
C LEU A 171 1.30 2.42 5.85
N CYS A 172 0.97 2.30 7.14
CA CYS A 172 -0.41 2.23 7.61
C CYS A 172 -0.56 2.80 9.02
N PHE A 173 -1.73 3.37 9.32
CA PHE A 173 -2.06 3.86 10.65
C PHE A 173 -2.54 2.72 11.57
N SER A 174 -2.36 2.88 12.88
CA SER A 174 -3.15 2.14 13.89
C SER A 174 -4.65 2.43 13.73
N LEU A 175 -5.50 1.56 14.29
CA LEU A 175 -6.97 1.72 14.23
C LEU A 175 -7.46 3.07 14.77
N ASP A 176 -6.78 3.60 15.78
CA ASP A 176 -7.05 4.90 16.40
C ASP A 176 -6.26 6.06 15.77
N GLU A 177 -5.48 5.78 14.72
CA GLU A 177 -4.59 6.68 13.99
C GLU A 177 -3.57 7.44 14.85
N ARG A 178 -3.31 6.96 16.08
CA ARG A 178 -2.30 7.55 16.98
C ARG A 178 -0.89 7.06 16.68
N ARG A 179 -0.76 5.98 15.93
CA ARG A 179 0.53 5.44 15.47
C ARG A 179 0.54 5.34 13.96
N LEU A 180 1.67 5.66 13.34
CA LEU A 180 1.95 5.40 11.94
C LEU A 180 3.08 4.37 11.86
N PHE A 181 2.81 3.25 11.21
CA PHE A 181 3.81 2.24 10.89
C PHE A 181 4.34 2.48 9.48
N ILE A 182 5.65 2.36 9.31
CA ILE A 182 6.35 2.58 8.05
C ILE A 182 7.47 1.56 7.96
N ASN A 183 7.53 0.81 6.88
CA ASN A 183 8.64 -0.13 6.70
C ASN A 183 9.79 0.46 5.90
N ASP A 184 10.96 -0.16 6.06
CA ASP A 184 12.19 0.15 5.33
C ASP A 184 12.64 -1.12 4.61
N THR A 185 12.47 -1.16 3.29
CA THR A 185 12.76 -2.34 2.47
C THR A 185 14.22 -2.79 2.62
N ALA A 186 15.16 -1.84 2.61
CA ALA A 186 16.58 -2.14 2.63
C ALA A 186 17.05 -2.58 4.03
N ARG A 187 16.51 -1.96 5.09
CA ARG A 187 16.84 -2.32 6.47
C ARG A 187 16.02 -3.48 7.03
N LYS A 188 15.02 -3.98 6.29
CA LYS A 188 14.17 -5.13 6.65
C LYS A 188 13.47 -4.99 8.01
N HIS A 189 13.01 -3.78 8.31
CA HIS A 189 12.29 -3.50 9.54
C HIS A 189 11.03 -2.67 9.31
N ILE A 190 10.18 -2.64 10.34
CA ILE A 190 9.03 -1.76 10.45
C ILE A 190 9.32 -0.80 11.59
N ARG A 191 9.26 0.50 11.33
CA ARG A 191 9.29 1.55 12.33
C ARG A 191 7.89 1.98 12.69
N VAL A 192 7.70 2.43 13.93
CA VAL A 192 6.47 3.03 14.41
C VAL A 192 6.76 4.42 14.96
N PHE A 193 5.84 5.35 14.70
CA PHE A 193 5.88 6.73 15.16
C PHE A 193 4.59 7.09 15.85
N ASP A 194 4.66 7.95 16.86
CA ASP A 194 3.48 8.57 17.44
C ASP A 194 3.04 9.75 16.56
N VAL A 195 1.75 9.79 16.23
CA VAL A 195 1.14 10.80 15.36
C VAL A 195 0.56 11.91 16.24
N THR A 196 1.05 13.13 16.07
CA THR A 196 0.55 14.27 16.85
C THR A 196 -0.83 14.72 16.35
N PRO A 197 -1.58 15.51 17.15
CA PRO A 197 -2.83 16.12 16.69
C PRO A 197 -2.66 16.98 15.42
N LYS A 198 -1.45 17.48 15.14
CA LYS A 198 -1.16 18.26 13.93
C LYS A 198 -0.83 17.39 12.70
N GLY A 199 -0.69 16.08 12.89
CA GLY A 199 -0.30 15.13 11.84
C GLY A 199 1.21 15.00 11.63
N THR A 200 2.03 15.53 12.54
CA THR A 200 3.48 15.32 12.53
C THR A 200 3.85 14.03 13.25
N LEU A 201 5.09 13.54 13.05
CA LEU A 201 5.57 12.30 13.65
C LEU A 201 6.57 12.56 14.78
N THR A 202 6.52 11.73 15.83
CA THR A 202 7.45 11.76 16.97
C THR A 202 7.78 10.34 17.44
N SER A 203 8.73 10.19 18.36
CA SER A 203 9.03 8.91 19.04
C SER A 203 9.33 7.72 18.11
N GLY A 204 9.98 7.99 16.98
CA GLY A 204 10.31 6.98 15.97
C GLY A 204 11.21 5.89 16.53
N ARG A 205 10.78 4.63 16.39
CA ARG A 205 11.53 3.45 16.88
C ARG A 205 11.30 2.24 15.98
N VAL A 206 12.24 1.30 15.95
CA VAL A 206 12.01 -0.01 15.35
C VAL A 206 10.93 -0.72 16.18
N TRP A 207 9.89 -1.19 15.49
CA TRP A 207 8.77 -1.90 16.09
C TRP A 207 8.90 -3.41 15.86
N ALA A 208 9.20 -3.82 14.63
CA ALA A 208 9.39 -5.21 14.25
C ALA A 208 10.46 -5.35 13.15
N GLU A 209 11.03 -6.56 13.02
CA GLU A 209 11.92 -6.92 11.91
C GLU A 209 11.25 -8.03 11.08
N THR A 210 11.30 -7.94 9.76
CA THR A 210 10.77 -8.99 8.88
C THR A 210 11.88 -9.98 8.55
N LYS A 211 12.03 -11.03 9.37
CA LYS A 211 13.09 -12.04 9.26
C LYS A 211 12.64 -13.28 8.51
N GLY A 212 13.54 -13.88 7.73
CA GLY A 212 13.32 -15.19 7.13
C GLY A 212 14.39 -15.51 6.10
N ASP A 213 14.53 -16.80 5.80
CA ASP A 213 15.56 -17.32 4.89
C ASP A 213 15.09 -17.39 3.42
N LYS A 214 13.80 -17.18 3.17
CA LYS A 214 13.22 -17.10 1.83
C LYS A 214 13.47 -15.72 1.20
N PRO A 215 13.45 -15.59 -0.14
CA PRO A 215 13.50 -14.29 -0.80
C PRO A 215 12.34 -13.38 -0.39
N GLY A 216 12.56 -12.07 -0.45
CA GLY A 216 11.56 -11.05 -0.09
C GLY A 216 12.12 -9.95 0.80
N ALA A 217 11.39 -8.84 0.88
CA ALA A 217 11.69 -7.69 1.74
C ALA A 217 10.39 -6.96 2.09
N PRO A 218 10.38 -6.07 3.10
CA PRO A 218 9.24 -5.19 3.37
C PRO A 218 8.84 -4.34 2.19
N ASP A 219 7.55 -4.33 1.91
CA ASP A 219 6.94 -3.61 0.80
C ASP A 219 5.55 -3.09 1.18
N GLY A 220 4.45 -3.54 0.57
CA GLY A 220 3.09 -3.18 1.01
C GLY A 220 2.78 -3.61 2.46
N MET A 221 2.05 -2.75 3.18
CA MET A 221 1.58 -3.06 4.54
C MET A 221 0.18 -2.48 4.84
N LYS A 222 -0.64 -3.20 5.61
CA LYS A 222 -2.00 -2.80 6.03
C LYS A 222 -2.38 -3.43 7.37
N LEU A 223 -3.48 -2.98 7.98
CA LEU A 223 -4.06 -3.60 9.16
C LEU A 223 -5.26 -4.48 8.83
N ASP A 224 -5.57 -5.42 9.72
CA ASP A 224 -6.92 -5.96 9.87
C ASP A 224 -7.71 -5.24 10.96
N SER A 225 -9.00 -5.57 11.09
CA SER A 225 -9.92 -4.99 12.08
C SER A 225 -9.62 -5.35 13.54
N ALA A 226 -8.71 -6.30 13.80
CA ALA A 226 -8.20 -6.60 15.14
C ALA A 226 -6.92 -5.80 15.46
N GLY A 227 -6.42 -5.01 14.51
CA GLY A 227 -5.21 -4.22 14.67
C GLY A 227 -3.92 -4.98 14.39
N ASN A 228 -4.00 -6.18 13.81
CA ASN A 228 -2.80 -6.91 13.40
C ASN A 228 -2.17 -6.22 12.18
N VAL A 229 -0.85 -6.04 12.19
CA VAL A 229 -0.07 -5.45 11.10
C VAL A 229 0.36 -6.54 10.14
N TYR A 230 -0.12 -6.45 8.90
CA TYR A 230 0.33 -7.26 7.78
C TYR A 230 1.40 -6.48 7.04
N CYS A 231 2.51 -7.13 6.68
CA CYS A 231 3.58 -6.54 5.90
C CYS A 231 4.17 -7.59 4.96
N CYS A 232 4.41 -7.23 3.69
CA CYS A 232 5.24 -8.08 2.82
C CYS A 232 6.62 -8.31 3.46
N GLY A 233 7.26 -9.42 3.14
CA GLY A 233 8.54 -9.77 3.73
C GLY A 233 9.14 -11.04 3.13
N PRO A 234 10.28 -11.50 3.66
CA PRO A 234 10.87 -12.79 3.31
C PRO A 234 9.84 -13.93 3.38
N GLY A 235 9.60 -14.60 2.26
CA GLY A 235 8.70 -15.74 2.19
C GLY A 235 7.20 -15.44 2.17
N GLY A 236 6.77 -14.19 2.02
CA GLY A 236 5.36 -13.82 1.83
C GLY A 236 4.90 -12.68 2.73
N ILE A 237 3.71 -12.78 3.30
CA ILE A 237 3.12 -11.72 4.12
C ILE A 237 3.24 -12.07 5.61
N HIS A 238 3.98 -11.26 6.35
CA HIS A 238 4.19 -11.38 7.79
C HIS A 238 3.04 -10.70 8.52
N VAL A 239 2.46 -11.38 9.50
CA VAL A 239 1.35 -10.84 10.31
C VAL A 239 1.81 -10.72 11.75
N PHE A 240 1.79 -9.51 12.27
CA PHE A 240 2.19 -9.18 13.64
C PHE A 240 0.96 -8.75 14.44
N ASP A 241 0.89 -9.12 15.71
CA ASP A 241 -0.09 -8.51 16.62
C ASP A 241 0.30 -7.07 16.98
N PRO A 242 -0.58 -6.28 17.64
CA PRO A 242 -0.31 -4.88 17.98
C PRO A 242 0.94 -4.64 18.85
N ASP A 243 1.49 -5.69 19.47
CA ASP A 243 2.67 -5.70 20.35
C ASP A 243 3.94 -6.21 19.62
N ALA A 244 3.91 -6.27 18.29
CA ALA A 244 5.01 -6.67 17.42
C ALA A 244 5.36 -8.17 17.45
N ARG A 245 4.52 -9.03 18.01
CA ARG A 245 4.76 -10.47 17.98
C ARG A 245 4.30 -11.04 16.64
N LEU A 246 5.21 -11.72 15.95
CA LEU A 246 4.89 -12.45 14.71
C LEU A 246 3.90 -13.58 15.01
N LEU A 247 2.72 -13.53 14.38
CA LEU A 247 1.65 -14.51 14.48
C LEU A 247 1.76 -15.59 13.40
N GLU A 248 2.00 -15.17 12.16
CA GLU A 248 2.12 -16.06 11.00
C GLU A 248 2.94 -15.41 9.88
N VAL A 249 3.44 -16.24 8.96
CA VAL A 249 3.89 -15.82 7.63
C VAL A 249 3.03 -16.56 6.61
N ILE A 250 2.23 -15.81 5.86
CA ILE A 250 1.40 -16.34 4.77
C ILE A 250 2.31 -16.57 3.56
N ASP A 251 2.59 -17.83 3.24
CA ASP A 251 3.42 -18.22 2.09
C ASP A 251 2.70 -17.87 0.78
N THR A 252 3.29 -17.00 -0.04
CA THR A 252 2.67 -16.49 -1.27
C THR A 252 3.19 -17.22 -2.51
N PRO A 253 2.38 -17.42 -3.57
CA PRO A 253 2.80 -18.17 -4.76
C PRO A 253 3.95 -17.52 -5.54
N GLU A 254 4.09 -16.19 -5.45
CA GLU A 254 5.12 -15.38 -6.07
C GLU A 254 5.68 -14.39 -5.04
N HIS A 255 6.77 -13.68 -5.40
CA HIS A 255 7.23 -12.54 -4.61
C HIS A 255 6.11 -11.50 -4.54
N THR A 256 5.65 -11.21 -3.32
CA THR A 256 4.53 -10.31 -3.08
C THR A 256 5.02 -8.89 -2.87
N ALA A 257 4.49 -7.96 -3.66
CA ALA A 257 4.78 -6.54 -3.55
C ALA A 257 3.77 -5.86 -2.63
N ASN A 258 2.47 -6.15 -2.76
CA ASN A 258 1.44 -5.46 -2.00
C ASN A 258 0.15 -6.29 -1.91
N PHE A 259 -0.83 -5.82 -1.13
CA PHE A 259 -2.11 -6.49 -0.93
C PHE A 259 -3.17 -5.50 -0.44
N ALA A 260 -4.45 -5.83 -0.60
CA ALA A 260 -5.58 -5.04 -0.09
C ALA A 260 -6.75 -5.93 0.33
N TRP A 261 -7.49 -5.46 1.31
CA TRP A 261 -8.75 -6.07 1.73
C TRP A 261 -9.88 -5.68 0.79
N GLY A 262 -10.79 -6.62 0.51
CA GLY A 262 -11.99 -6.35 -0.27
C GLY A 262 -13.04 -7.46 -0.17
N ASP A 263 -13.94 -7.47 -1.15
CA ASP A 263 -15.27 -8.11 -1.06
C ASP A 263 -16.16 -7.50 0.04
N ASP A 264 -17.44 -7.86 0.05
CA ASP A 264 -18.47 -7.22 0.91
C ASP A 264 -18.21 -7.39 2.42
N ASP A 265 -17.57 -8.49 2.79
CA ASP A 265 -17.25 -8.80 4.17
C ASP A 265 -15.80 -8.45 4.55
N TYR A 266 -15.03 -7.86 3.63
CA TYR A 266 -13.63 -7.47 3.81
C TYR A 266 -12.72 -8.62 4.23
N ARG A 267 -13.12 -9.88 3.99
CA ARG A 267 -12.32 -11.06 4.34
C ARG A 267 -11.50 -11.61 3.18
N SER A 268 -11.58 -10.99 2.02
CA SER A 268 -10.71 -11.31 0.90
C SER A 268 -9.48 -10.42 0.94
N LEU A 269 -8.31 -11.04 1.02
CA LEU A 269 -7.02 -10.40 0.84
C LEU A 269 -6.61 -10.59 -0.62
N PHE A 270 -6.73 -9.53 -1.40
CA PHE A 270 -6.21 -9.45 -2.76
C PHE A 270 -4.70 -9.19 -2.70
N VAL A 271 -3.92 -9.95 -3.44
CA VAL A 271 -2.45 -9.92 -3.35
C VAL A 271 -1.87 -9.68 -4.74
N THR A 272 -1.13 -8.58 -4.87
CA THR A 272 -0.36 -8.25 -6.06
C THR A 272 1.04 -8.84 -5.89
N ALA A 273 1.30 -9.93 -6.59
CA ALA A 273 2.53 -10.69 -6.46
C ALA A 273 3.20 -10.83 -7.82
N SER A 274 4.24 -10.02 -8.02
CA SER A 274 5.07 -9.98 -9.24
C SER A 274 4.23 -9.90 -10.51
N THR A 275 3.94 -11.03 -11.16
CA THR A 275 3.31 -11.07 -12.48
C THR A 275 1.81 -11.38 -12.44
N SER A 276 1.23 -11.46 -11.24
CA SER A 276 -0.11 -12.02 -11.03
C SER A 276 -0.90 -11.32 -9.92
N LEU A 277 -2.23 -11.41 -10.04
CA LEU A 277 -3.18 -11.04 -9.00
C LEU A 277 -3.77 -12.31 -8.38
N TYR A 278 -3.69 -12.42 -7.06
CA TYR A 278 -4.27 -13.51 -6.30
C TYR A 278 -5.32 -13.01 -5.30
N ARG A 279 -6.16 -13.92 -4.81
CA ARG A 279 -7.07 -13.71 -3.68
C ARG A 279 -6.97 -14.88 -2.72
N ILE A 280 -6.95 -14.58 -1.42
CA ILE A 280 -7.08 -15.59 -0.35
C ILE A 280 -8.06 -15.07 0.70
N ARG A 281 -8.77 -15.98 1.37
CA ARG A 281 -9.69 -15.62 2.45
C ARG A 281 -8.96 -15.59 3.79
N ARG A 282 -9.26 -14.59 4.61
CA ARG A 282 -8.74 -14.46 5.98
C ARG A 282 -9.87 -14.47 7.01
N PRO A 283 -9.60 -14.95 8.23
CA PRO A 283 -10.63 -15.04 9.28
C PRO A 283 -11.02 -13.67 9.85
N ILE A 284 -10.06 -12.74 9.93
CA ILE A 284 -10.27 -11.39 10.45
C ILE A 284 -10.43 -10.46 9.24
N PRO A 285 -11.52 -9.68 9.16
CA PRO A 285 -11.73 -8.78 8.05
C PRO A 285 -10.80 -7.57 8.13
N GLY A 286 -10.53 -6.96 6.98
CA GLY A 286 -9.94 -5.64 6.88
C GLY A 286 -10.90 -4.50 7.23
N LEU A 287 -10.54 -3.31 6.74
CA LEU A 287 -11.31 -2.09 6.92
C LEU A 287 -11.57 -1.42 5.57
N PRO A 288 -12.70 -0.70 5.42
CA PRO A 288 -12.89 0.19 4.28
C PRO A 288 -11.85 1.31 4.29
N VAL A 289 -11.42 1.74 3.10
CA VAL A 289 -10.37 2.77 2.93
C VAL A 289 -10.92 4.19 3.07
N PHE A 290 -12.22 4.41 2.81
CA PHE A 290 -12.91 5.69 2.96
C PHE A 290 -14.38 5.49 3.34
#